data_AF-A0A7X9II84-F1
#
_entry.id   AF-A0A7X9II84-F1
#
_cell.length_a   1.000
_cell.length_b   1.000
_cell.length_c   1.000
_cell.angle_alpha   90.00
_cell.angle_beta   90.00
_cell.angle_gamma   90.00
#
_symmetry.space_group_name_H-M   'P 1'
#
loop_
_entity.id
_entity.type
_entity.pdbx_description
1 polymer ?
#
loop_
_entity_poly.entity_id
_entity_poly.type
_entity_poly.pdbx_seq_one_letter_code
_entity_poly.pdbx_strand_id
1 'polypeptide(L)'
;MSIDYLLDLERAIDGGREIFACPGVARNQWHIEKNIEDLKRFAKRAADNRKRAISIVRLISKDDAIAGDLFLVPTRIGDLGVRGETQIQWSTVETKEAAEMMRDVRHGPSPYFGMQVVTEVEPSES
;
A
#
# COMPACT_ATOMS: atom_id res chain seq x y z
N MET A 1 -17.15 5.95 -1.52
CA MET A 1 -16.70 5.57 -0.17
C MET A 1 -15.28 5.04 -0.24
N SER A 2 -14.57 4.97 0.90
CA SER A 2 -13.18 4.47 0.95
C SER A 2 -13.02 3.01 0.50
N ILE A 3 -14.07 2.20 0.64
CA ILE A 3 -14.08 0.82 0.14
C ILE A 3 -14.15 0.75 -1.39
N ASP A 4 -14.88 1.67 -2.06
CA ASP A 4 -14.98 1.69 -3.53
C ASP A 4 -13.60 1.93 -4.16
N TYR A 5 -12.79 2.81 -3.55
CA TYR A 5 -11.41 3.04 -3.95
C TYR A 5 -10.57 1.74 -3.92
N LEU A 6 -10.72 0.92 -2.88
CA LEU A 6 -10.00 -0.35 -2.76
C LEU A 6 -10.43 -1.35 -3.84
N LEU A 7 -11.74 -1.44 -4.12
CA LEU A 7 -12.27 -2.32 -5.16
C LEU A 7 -11.83 -1.89 -6.56
N ASP A 8 -11.81 -0.58 -6.82
CA ASP A 8 -11.29 -0.04 -8.08
C ASP A 8 -9.79 -0.28 -8.23
N LEU A 9 -9.04 -0.26 -7.12
CA LEU A 9 -7.63 -0.61 -7.09
C LEU A 9 -7.40 -2.08 -7.43
N GLU A 10 -8.16 -3.00 -6.83
CA GLU A 10 -8.10 -4.44 -7.12
C GLU A 10 -8.40 -4.70 -8.60
N ARG A 11 -9.51 -4.14 -9.12
CA ARG A 11 -9.86 -4.25 -10.55
C ARG A 11 -8.79 -3.69 -11.48
N ALA A 12 -8.12 -2.61 -11.09
CA ALA A 12 -7.04 -2.03 -11.88
C ALA A 12 -5.84 -2.98 -11.95
N ILE A 13 -5.45 -3.57 -10.82
CA ILE A 13 -4.33 -4.51 -10.72
C ILE A 13 -4.65 -5.79 -11.52
N ASP A 14 -5.82 -6.39 -11.30
CA ASP A 14 -6.26 -7.59 -12.02
C ASP A 14 -6.41 -7.34 -13.54
N GLY A 15 -6.74 -6.09 -13.92
CA GLY A 15 -6.75 -5.63 -15.30
C GLY A 15 -5.36 -5.35 -15.89
N GLY A 16 -4.29 -5.67 -15.18
CA GLY A 16 -2.90 -5.51 -15.62
C GLY A 16 -2.32 -4.10 -15.50
N ARG A 17 -2.99 -3.17 -14.81
CA ARG A 17 -2.44 -1.83 -14.59
C ARG A 17 -1.34 -1.87 -13.54
N GLU A 18 -0.25 -1.17 -13.81
CA GLU A 18 0.82 -1.01 -12.84
C GLU A 18 0.43 0.00 -11.77
N ILE A 19 0.43 -0.46 -10.53
CA ILE A 19 0.14 0.33 -9.34
C ILE A 19 1.33 0.17 -8.40
N PHE A 20 1.83 1.27 -7.88
CA PHE A 20 2.95 1.30 -6.96
C PHE A 20 2.52 1.81 -5.60
N ALA A 21 3.21 1.40 -4.55
CA ALA A 21 2.98 1.87 -3.20
C ALA A 21 4.29 2.07 -2.43
N CYS A 22 4.28 3.01 -1.48
CA CYS A 22 5.37 3.17 -0.53
C CYS A 22 4.83 3.54 0.86
N PRO A 23 5.55 3.19 1.94
CA PRO A 23 5.25 3.69 3.26
C PRO A 23 5.24 5.23 3.30
N GLY A 24 4.22 5.79 3.96
CA GLY A 24 4.14 7.22 4.26
C GLY A 24 4.96 7.60 5.49
N VAL A 25 4.87 8.88 5.87
CA VAL A 25 5.58 9.40 7.05
C VAL A 25 4.95 8.85 8.33
N ALA A 26 3.62 8.87 8.42
CA ALA A 26 2.91 8.36 9.59
C ALA A 26 2.97 6.82 9.68
N ARG A 27 2.78 6.30 10.89
CA ARG A 27 2.64 4.86 11.13
C ARG A 27 1.40 4.33 10.41
N ASN A 28 1.52 3.17 9.78
CA ASN A 28 0.45 2.50 9.02
C ASN A 28 -0.12 3.31 7.84
N GLN A 29 0.52 4.41 7.47
CA GLN A 29 0.19 5.17 6.26
C GLN A 29 0.97 4.60 5.07
N TRP A 30 0.29 4.50 3.94
CA TRP A 30 0.88 4.17 2.65
C TRP A 30 0.39 5.16 1.60
N HIS A 31 1.27 5.51 0.68
CA HIS A 31 0.93 6.23 -0.54
C HIS A 31 0.84 5.22 -1.67
N ILE A 32 -0.19 5.34 -2.50
CA ILE A 32 -0.46 4.43 -3.61
C ILE A 32 -0.66 5.30 -4.86
N GLU A 33 0.15 5.07 -5.88
CA GLU A 33 0.16 5.89 -7.11
C GLU A 33 0.37 5.02 -8.35
N LYS A 34 -0.08 5.52 -9.50
CA LYS A 34 0.15 4.86 -10.81
C LYS A 34 1.53 5.19 -11.38
N ASN A 35 2.10 6.32 -10.97
CA ASN A 35 3.38 6.81 -11.46
C ASN A 35 4.45 6.68 -10.38
N ILE A 36 5.50 5.92 -10.68
CA ILE A 36 6.61 5.69 -9.76
C ILE A 36 7.39 6.99 -9.44
N GLU A 37 7.49 7.94 -10.37
CA GLU A 37 8.24 9.19 -10.16
C GLU A 37 7.55 10.11 -9.15
N ASP A 38 6.22 10.14 -9.16
CA ASP A 38 5.45 10.89 -8.15
C ASP A 38 5.62 10.25 -6.77
N LEU A 39 5.64 8.91 -6.73
CA LEU A 39 5.80 8.14 -5.52
C LEU A 39 7.21 8.28 -4.90
N LYS A 40 8.27 8.42 -5.72
CA LYS A 40 9.64 8.67 -5.25
C LYS A 40 9.74 9.91 -4.35
N ARG A 41 8.94 10.95 -4.60
CA ARG A 41 8.92 12.16 -3.75
C ARG A 41 8.37 11.85 -2.35
N PHE A 42 7.34 11.03 -2.25
CA PHE A 42 6.77 10.58 -0.98
C PHE A 42 7.73 9.63 -0.26
N ALA A 43 8.29 8.66 -0.98
CA ALA A 43 9.27 7.72 -0.44
C ALA A 43 10.50 8.45 0.10
N LYS A 44 11.01 9.46 -0.62
CA LYS A 44 12.13 10.29 -0.16
C LYS A 44 11.82 11.00 1.14
N ARG A 45 10.65 11.65 1.24
CA ARG A 45 10.21 12.32 2.47
C ARG A 45 10.08 11.33 3.63
N ALA A 46 9.56 10.14 3.38
CA ALA A 46 9.44 9.08 4.39
C ALA A 46 10.82 8.54 4.82
N ALA A 47 11.74 8.37 3.88
CA ALA A 47 13.10 7.91 4.14
C ALA A 47 13.87 8.91 5.01
N ASP A 48 13.84 10.19 4.64
CA ASP A 48 14.48 11.27 5.39
C ASP A 48 13.91 11.40 6.81
N ASN A 49 12.59 11.23 6.97
CA ASN A 49 11.94 11.28 8.27
C ASN A 49 12.29 10.07 9.16
N ARG A 50 12.33 8.87 8.58
CA ARG A 50 12.58 7.62 9.30
C ARG A 50 14.07 7.27 9.42
N LYS A 51 14.94 8.04 8.77
CA LYS A 51 16.40 7.83 8.70
C LYS A 51 16.78 6.41 8.28
N ARG A 52 16.03 5.87 7.30
CA ARG A 52 16.26 4.54 6.70
C ARG A 52 15.73 4.50 5.27
N ALA A 53 16.25 3.57 4.48
CA ALA A 53 15.72 3.28 3.15
C ALA A 53 14.21 2.96 3.19
N ILE A 54 13.48 3.43 2.18
CA ILE A 54 12.06 3.12 1.98
C ILE A 54 11.88 2.44 0.64
N SER A 55 11.42 1.19 0.68
CA SER A 55 11.11 0.43 -0.51
C SER A 55 9.85 0.98 -1.18
N ILE A 56 9.93 1.15 -2.50
CA ILE A 56 8.78 1.31 -3.38
C ILE A 56 8.44 -0.08 -3.91
N VAL A 57 7.19 -0.48 -3.73
CA VAL A 57 6.69 -1.77 -4.16
C VAL A 57 5.71 -1.62 -5.31
N ARG A 58 5.63 -2.61 -6.17
CA ARG A 58 4.51 -2.82 -7.09
C ARG A 58 3.45 -3.62 -6.35
N LEU A 59 2.20 -3.16 -6.42
CA LEU A 59 1.05 -3.92 -5.97
C LEU A 59 0.67 -4.91 -7.07
N ILE A 60 0.52 -6.17 -6.68
CA ILE A 60 0.17 -7.28 -7.57
C ILE A 60 -1.06 -8.00 -7.03
N SER A 61 -1.69 -8.82 -7.87
CA SER A 61 -2.79 -9.66 -7.41
C SER A 61 -2.28 -10.58 -6.29
N LYS A 62 -3.11 -10.81 -5.28
CA LYS A 62 -2.80 -11.76 -4.20
C LYS A 62 -2.51 -13.16 -4.75
N ASP A 63 -3.05 -13.51 -5.91
CA ASP A 63 -2.84 -14.80 -6.56
C ASP A 63 -1.51 -14.90 -7.32
N ASP A 64 -0.89 -13.75 -7.66
CA ASP A 64 0.42 -13.68 -8.30
C ASP A 64 1.57 -13.62 -7.29
N ALA A 65 1.27 -13.45 -6.00
CA ALA A 65 2.27 -13.39 -4.94
C ALA A 65 2.99 -14.74 -4.79
N ILE A 66 4.32 -14.71 -4.78
CA ILE A 66 5.16 -15.90 -4.62
C ILE A 66 5.69 -16.02 -3.18
N ALA A 67 6.31 -17.16 -2.87
CA ALA A 67 6.90 -17.38 -1.55
C ALA A 67 7.95 -16.30 -1.22
N GLY A 68 7.78 -15.63 -0.08
CA GLY A 68 8.63 -14.53 0.38
C GLY A 68 8.08 -13.13 0.07
N ASP A 69 7.08 -13.01 -0.80
CA ASP A 69 6.36 -11.75 -0.99
C ASP A 69 5.53 -11.42 0.25
N LEU A 70 5.39 -10.13 0.52
CA LEU A 70 4.55 -9.62 1.60
C LEU A 70 3.20 -9.16 1.04
N PHE A 71 2.18 -9.12 1.88
CA PHE A 71 0.85 -8.62 1.55
C PHE A 71 0.58 -7.27 2.22
N LEU A 72 0.06 -6.31 1.46
CA LEU A 72 -0.45 -5.03 1.96
C LEU A 72 -1.94 -5.13 2.27
N VAL A 73 -2.30 -4.91 3.53
CA VAL A 73 -3.63 -5.19 4.06
C VAL A 73 -4.25 -3.92 4.65
N PRO A 74 -5.46 -3.50 4.21
CA PRO A 74 -6.18 -2.42 4.85
C PRO A 74 -6.77 -2.90 6.17
N THR A 75 -6.20 -2.47 7.30
CA THR A 75 -6.60 -2.91 8.65
C THR A 75 -7.64 -1.99 9.28
N ARG A 76 -7.78 -0.76 8.77
CA ARG A 76 -8.85 0.15 9.17
C ARG A 76 -9.23 1.04 8.00
N ILE A 77 -10.47 0.93 7.56
CA ILE A 77 -11.08 1.81 6.57
C ILE A 77 -11.87 2.86 7.34
N GLY A 78 -11.44 4.11 7.24
CA GLY A 78 -12.12 5.28 7.79
C GLY A 78 -12.95 6.01 6.74
N ASP A 79 -13.70 7.00 7.21
CA ASP A 79 -14.43 7.92 6.34
C ASP A 79 -13.48 8.81 5.52
N LEU A 80 -14.02 9.45 4.49
CA LEU A 80 -13.27 10.45 3.73
C LEU A 80 -12.86 11.59 4.67
N GLY A 81 -11.58 11.96 4.60
CA GLY A 81 -11.05 13.12 5.30
C GLY A 81 -11.70 14.42 4.82
N VAL A 82 -11.41 15.51 5.51
CA VAL A 82 -11.99 16.84 5.26
C VAL A 82 -11.69 17.36 3.84
N ARG A 83 -10.65 16.83 3.17
CA ARG A 83 -10.31 17.18 1.78
C ARG A 83 -10.62 16.06 0.78
N GLY A 84 -11.44 15.08 1.18
CA GLY A 84 -11.85 13.96 0.34
C GLY A 84 -10.80 12.85 0.23
N GLU A 85 -9.74 12.89 1.02
CA GLU A 85 -8.71 11.84 1.04
C GLU A 85 -9.20 10.59 1.79
N THR A 86 -8.90 9.42 1.24
CA THR A 86 -9.26 8.13 1.83
C THR A 86 -8.43 7.87 3.08
N GLN A 87 -9.04 7.77 4.26
CA GLN A 87 -8.32 7.44 5.49
C GLN A 87 -8.24 5.92 5.69
N ILE A 88 -7.23 5.30 5.10
CA ILE A 88 -6.98 3.86 5.26
C ILE A 88 -5.69 3.65 6.06
N GLN A 89 -5.79 2.85 7.12
CA GLN A 89 -4.62 2.31 7.81
C GLN A 89 -4.27 0.96 7.22
N TRP A 90 -2.98 0.75 7.01
CA TRP A 90 -2.45 -0.42 6.35
C TRP A 90 -1.48 -1.17 7.26
N SER A 91 -1.33 -2.46 7.00
CA SER A 91 -0.29 -3.30 7.61
C SER A 91 0.28 -4.24 6.56
N THR A 92 1.48 -4.75 6.84
CA THR A 92 2.15 -5.73 5.99
C THR A 92 2.22 -7.05 6.72
N VAL A 93 1.91 -8.15 6.02
CA VAL A 93 1.94 -9.51 6.58
C VAL A 93 2.58 -10.47 5.59
N GLU A 94 3.03 -11.63 6.08
CA GLU A 94 3.79 -12.60 5.29
C GLU A 94 2.92 -13.66 4.61
N THR A 95 1.66 -13.84 5.04
CA THR A 95 0.79 -14.92 4.54
C THR A 95 -0.59 -14.41 4.15
N LYS A 96 -1.24 -15.13 3.21
CA LYS A 96 -2.62 -14.84 2.80
C LYS A 96 -3.58 -15.00 3.98
N GLU A 97 -3.37 -16.02 4.82
CA GLU A 97 -4.22 -16.29 5.99
C GLU A 97 -4.15 -15.15 7.00
N ALA A 98 -2.96 -14.61 7.27
CA ALA A 98 -2.81 -13.44 8.13
C ALA A 98 -3.50 -12.21 7.53
N ALA A 99 -3.41 -12.03 6.20
CA ALA A 99 -4.08 -10.93 5.51
C ALA A 99 -5.62 -11.03 5.63
N GLU A 100 -6.17 -12.22 5.43
CA GLU A 100 -7.60 -12.50 5.61
C GLU A 100 -8.10 -12.21 7.02
N MET A 101 -7.30 -12.51 8.04
CA MET A 101 -7.65 -12.28 9.44
C MET A 101 -7.53 -10.81 9.86
N MET A 102 -6.66 -10.03 9.21
CA MET A 102 -6.36 -8.65 9.59
C MET A 102 -7.13 -7.58 8.82
N ARG A 103 -7.67 -7.92 7.64
CA ARG A 103 -8.39 -6.97 6.80
C ARG A 103 -9.65 -6.45 7.47
N ASP A 104 -9.95 -5.17 7.25
CA ASP A 104 -11.18 -4.57 7.75
C ASP A 104 -12.38 -5.04 6.95
N VAL A 105 -13.32 -5.74 7.60
CA VAL A 105 -14.53 -6.29 6.98
C VAL A 105 -15.81 -5.50 7.31
N ARG A 106 -15.69 -4.39 8.06
CA ARG A 106 -16.86 -3.62 8.54
C ARG A 106 -17.69 -3.01 7.41
N HIS A 107 -17.06 -2.78 6.26
CA HIS A 107 -17.68 -2.21 5.06
C HIS A 107 -17.86 -3.25 3.94
N GLY A 108 -17.77 -4.54 4.26
CA GLY A 108 -17.73 -5.64 3.29
C GLY A 108 -16.33 -6.24 3.13
N PRO A 109 -16.15 -7.25 2.26
CA PRO A 109 -14.85 -7.89 2.05
C PRO A 109 -13.88 -6.89 1.40
N SER A 110 -12.94 -6.35 2.17
CA SER A 110 -11.91 -5.47 1.62
C SER A 110 -10.81 -6.28 0.93
N PRO A 111 -10.29 -5.81 -0.22
CA PRO A 111 -9.17 -6.47 -0.86
C PRO A 111 -7.86 -6.19 -0.12
N TYR A 112 -6.89 -7.09 -0.30
CA TYR A 112 -5.49 -6.90 0.05
C TYR A 112 -4.63 -7.31 -1.14
N PHE A 113 -3.38 -6.86 -1.15
CA PHE A 113 -2.54 -6.90 -2.35
C PHE A 113 -1.21 -7.58 -2.05
N GLY A 114 -0.70 -8.38 -2.98
CA GLY A 114 0.70 -8.79 -2.91
C GLY A 114 1.63 -7.60 -3.19
N MET A 115 2.85 -7.65 -2.68
CA MET A 115 3.85 -6.61 -2.85
C MET A 115 5.16 -7.18 -3.38
N GLN A 116 5.67 -6.58 -4.45
CA GLN A 116 7.01 -6.87 -4.98
C GLN A 116 7.86 -5.61 -4.95
N VAL A 117 9.05 -5.69 -4.35
CA VAL A 117 9.97 -4.55 -4.28
C VAL A 117 10.47 -4.21 -5.68
N VAL A 118 10.32 -2.95 -6.07
CA VAL A 118 10.78 -2.43 -7.37
C VAL A 118 12.10 -1.70 -7.20
N THR A 119 12.20 -0.86 -6.18
CA THR A 119 13.38 -0.05 -5.89
C THR A 119 13.33 0.45 -4.44
N GLU A 120 14.44 1.02 -3.96
CA GLU A 120 14.52 1.61 -2.64
C GLU A 120 15.00 3.06 -2.75
N VAL A 121 14.49 3.91 -1.87
CA VAL A 121 14.87 5.31 -1.79
C VAL A 121 15.59 5.54 -0.46
N GLU A 122 16.86 5.93 -0.57
CA GLU A 122 17.71 6.21 0.57
C GLU A 122 17.43 7.58 1.21
N PRO A 123 17.64 7.74 2.54
CA PRO A 123 17.60 9.04 3.19
C PRO A 123 18.74 9.92 2.69
N SER A 124 18.60 11.23 2.86
CA SER A 124 19.64 12.19 2.49
C SER A 124 20.75 12.08 3.53
N GLU A 125 21.99 11.95 3.07
CA GLU A 125 23.17 12.03 3.94
C GLU A 125 23.09 13.34 4.71
N SER A 126 23.03 13.22 6.04
CA SER A 126 22.89 14.34 6.98
C SER A 126 24.25 14.69 7.55
#